data_AF-A0A7K4DT35-F1
#
_entry.id   AF-A0A7K4DT35-F1
#
_cell.length_a   1.000
_cell.length_b   1.000
_cell.length_c   1.000
_cell.angle_alpha   90.00
_cell.angle_beta   90.00
_cell.angle_gamma   90.00
#
_symmetry.space_group_name_H-M   'P 1'
#
loop_
_entity.id
_entity.type
_entity.pdbx_description
1 polymer ?
#
loop_
_entity_poly.entity_id
_entity_poly.type
_entity_poly.pdbx_seq_one_letter_code
_entity_poly.pdbx_strand_id
1 'polypeptide(L)' 'LGLDTDEFDSCLESGKHLEEIRNDLNEGRTYGVTGTPGFFVGNEKIGFVKIMGAQPFSSFQQVIDVQLNK' A
#
# COMPACT_ATOMS: atom_id res chain seq x y z
N LEU A 1 -15.86 -1.34 15.19
CA LEU A 1 -15.42 -2.54 14.44
C LEU A 1 -15.96 -3.84 15.04
N GLY A 2 -16.44 -3.85 16.29
CA GLY A 2 -17.05 -5.06 16.89
C GLY A 2 -16.05 -6.21 17.07
N LEU A 3 -14.78 -5.87 17.33
CA LEU A 3 -13.71 -6.84 17.55
C LEU A 3 -13.81 -7.40 18.97
N ASP A 4 -13.38 -8.65 19.13
CA ASP A 4 -13.08 -9.23 20.43
C ASP A 4 -11.85 -8.53 21.02
N THR A 5 -12.00 -7.97 22.22
CA THR A 5 -10.95 -7.16 22.86
C THR A 5 -9.81 -8.02 23.39
N ASP A 6 -10.12 -9.21 23.89
CA ASP A 6 -9.11 -10.09 24.49
C ASP A 6 -8.23 -10.71 23.38
N GLU A 7 -8.85 -11.08 22.26
CA GLU A 7 -8.12 -11.53 21.07
C GLU A 7 -7.26 -10.41 20.47
N PHE A 8 -7.80 -9.18 20.40
CA PHE A 8 -7.06 -8.03 19.89
C PHE A 8 -5.84 -7.70 20.74
N ASP A 9 -6.01 -7.64 22.07
CA ASP A 9 -4.92 -7.33 23.00
C ASP A 9 -3.85 -8.41 22.95
N SER A 10 -4.23 -9.70 22.94
CA SER A 10 -3.28 -10.80 22.78
C SER A 10 -2.51 -10.72 21.45
N CYS A 11 -3.19 -10.38 20.36
CA CYS A 11 -2.57 -10.21 19.05
C CYS A 11 -1.54 -9.08 19.07
N LEU A 12 -1.90 -7.92 19.64
CA LEU A 12 -1.04 -6.76 19.75
C LEU A 12 0.19 -7.02 20.63
N GLU A 13 -0.03 -7.59 21.81
CA GLU A 13 1.03 -7.86 22.79
C GLU A 13 2.01 -8.95 22.36
N SER A 14 1.53 -9.94 21.58
CA SER A 14 2.38 -11.03 21.09
C SER A 14 3.54 -10.54 20.21
N GLY A 15 3.41 -9.37 19.59
CA GLY A 15 4.39 -8.85 18.64
C GLY A 15 4.56 -9.72 17.38
N LYS A 16 3.65 -10.66 17.13
CA LYS A 16 3.73 -11.67 16.06
C LYS A 16 4.04 -11.09 14.68
N HIS A 17 3.54 -9.89 14.39
CA HIS A 17 3.67 -9.24 13.08
C HIS A 17 4.83 -8.23 12.99
N LEU A 18 5.66 -8.08 14.02
CA LEU A 18 6.73 -7.08 14.02
C LEU A 18 7.79 -7.29 12.92
N GLU A 19 8.07 -8.54 12.56
CA GLU A 19 8.99 -8.83 11.45
C GLU A 19 8.39 -8.45 10.11
N GLU A 20 7.14 -8.85 9.86
CA GLU A 20 6.37 -8.50 8.66
C GLU A 20 6.27 -6.97 8.48
N ILE A 21 5.92 -6.23 9.54
CA ILE A 21 5.88 -4.76 9.52
C ILE A 21 7.24 -4.15 9.13
N ARG A 22 8.36 -4.72 9.61
CA ARG A 22 9.70 -4.23 9.24
C ARG A 22 10.05 -4.55 7.80
N ASN A 23 9.64 -5.72 7.30
CA ASN A 23 9.83 -6.12 5.91
C ASN A 23 9.04 -5.19 4.98
N ASP A 24 7.76 -4.93 5.26
CA ASP A 24 6.92 -4.01 4.49
C ASP A 24 7.49 -2.58 4.46
N LEU A 25 7.99 -2.09 5.60
CA LEU A 25 8.66 -0.78 5.67
C LEU A 25 9.91 -0.72 4.78
N ASN A 26 10.70 -1.80 4.73
CA ASN A 26 11.89 -1.87 3.91
C ASN A 26 11.56 -2.04 2.42
N GLU A 27 10.53 -2.81 2.09
CA GLU A 27 10.01 -2.93 0.73
C GLU A 27 9.55 -1.57 0.21
N GLY A 28 8.72 -0.84 0.98
CA GLY A 28 8.29 0.51 0.64
C GLY A 28 9.48 1.43 0.33
N ARG A 29 10.51 1.42 1.18
CA ARG A 29 11.75 2.19 0.95
C ARG A 29 12.47 1.76 -0.34
N THR A 30 12.53 0.46 -0.60
CA THR A 30 13.17 -0.11 -1.80
C THR A 30 12.44 0.32 -3.07
N TYR A 31 11.11 0.41 -3.02
CA TYR A 31 10.29 0.95 -4.11
C TYR A 31 10.29 2.48 -4.21
N GLY A 32 11.02 3.17 -3.31
CA GLY A 32 11.19 4.61 -3.28
C GLY A 32 10.01 5.37 -2.67
N VAL A 33 9.20 4.73 -1.82
CA VAL A 33 8.14 5.39 -1.05
C VAL A 33 8.77 6.26 0.04
N THR A 34 8.47 7.55 0.01
CA THR A 34 9.00 8.54 0.97
C THR A 34 7.92 9.15 1.88
N GLY A 35 6.65 8.82 1.63
CA GLY A 35 5.50 9.31 2.39
C GLY A 35 4.21 8.63 1.94
N THR A 36 3.16 8.76 2.74
CA THR A 36 1.85 8.12 2.52
C THR A 36 0.73 9.15 2.28
N PRO A 37 -0.33 8.79 1.54
CA PRO A 37 -0.49 7.54 0.80
C PRO A 37 0.38 7.49 -0.47
N GLY A 38 0.73 6.29 -0.93
CA GLY A 38 1.45 6.04 -2.18
C GLY A 38 0.86 4.81 -2.86
N PHE A 39 0.66 4.89 -4.18
CA PHE A 39 -0.03 3.88 -4.97
C PHE A 39 0.82 3.47 -6.16
N PHE A 40 0.74 2.19 -6.52
CA PHE A 40 1.32 1.64 -7.75
C PHE A 40 0.17 1.07 -8.58
N VAL A 41 -0.10 1.66 -9.75
CA VAL A 41 -1.24 1.31 -10.61
C VAL A 41 -0.75 0.59 -11.87
N GLY A 42 -1.20 -0.65 -12.08
CA GLY A 42 -0.81 -1.48 -13.23
C GLY A 42 -0.63 -2.95 -12.86
N ASN A 43 0.10 -3.69 -13.68
CA ASN A 43 0.47 -5.10 -13.41
C ASN A 43 1.80 -5.46 -14.11
N GLU A 44 2.31 -6.66 -13.86
CA GLU A 44 3.59 -7.14 -14.40
C GLU A 44 3.69 -7.12 -15.94
N LYS A 45 2.56 -7.23 -16.66
CA LYS A 45 2.55 -7.26 -18.14
C LYS A 45 2.72 -5.87 -18.75
N ILE A 46 2.12 -4.85 -18.14
CA ILE A 46 2.05 -3.47 -18.67
C ILE A 46 2.90 -2.47 -17.89
N GLY A 47 3.52 -2.92 -16.80
CA GLY A 47 4.26 -2.11 -15.85
C GLY A 47 3.36 -1.37 -14.85
N PHE A 48 3.99 -0.61 -13.95
CA PHE A 48 3.33 0.14 -12.90
C PHE A 48 3.61 1.64 -13.03
N VAL A 49 2.60 2.47 -12.77
CA VAL A 49 2.73 3.93 -12.61
C VAL A 49 2.51 4.29 -11.15
N LYS A 50 3.40 5.13 -10.59
CA LYS A 50 3.30 5.58 -9.20
C LYS A 50 2.40 6.81 -9.09
N ILE A 51 1.56 6.84 -8.06
CA ILE A 51 0.80 8.03 -7.65
C ILE A 51 1.17 8.31 -6.19
N MET A 52 1.76 9.48 -5.92
CA MET A 52 2.29 9.82 -4.61
C MET A 52 1.45 10.91 -3.92
N GLY A 53 1.21 10.74 -2.63
CA GLY A 53 0.40 11.62 -1.82
C GLY A 53 -1.10 11.43 -2.02
N ALA A 54 -1.89 12.16 -1.24
CA ALA A 54 -3.33 12.20 -1.39
C ALA A 54 -3.68 12.97 -2.68
N GLN A 55 -3.96 12.22 -3.75
CA GLN A 55 -4.34 12.77 -5.05
C GLN A 55 -5.86 12.68 -5.26
N PRO A 56 -6.47 13.55 -6.08
CA PRO A 56 -7.89 13.48 -6.40
C PRO A 56 -8.20 12.28 -7.30
N PHE A 57 -9.47 11.86 -7.29
CA PHE A 57 -9.99 10.77 -8.13
C PHE A 57 -9.58 10.90 -9.61
N SER A 58 -9.62 12.12 -10.18
CA SER A 58 -9.27 12.36 -11.58
C SER A 58 -7.84 11.94 -11.93
N SER A 59 -6.89 12.08 -10.99
CA SER A 59 -5.50 11.64 -11.20
C SER A 59 -5.41 10.12 -11.31
N PHE A 60 -6.19 9.39 -10.50
CA PHE A 60 -6.28 7.93 -10.62
C PHE A 60 -6.94 7.50 -11.91
N GLN A 61 -8.09 8.11 -12.24
CA GLN A 61 -8.83 7.81 -13.46
C GLN A 61 -7.93 7.94 -14.69
N GLN A 62 -7.21 9.06 -14.82
CA GLN A 62 -6.31 9.28 -15.95
C GLN A 62 -5.23 8.18 -16.07
N VAL A 63 -4.62 7.78 -14.95
CA VAL A 63 -3.58 6.75 -14.96
C VAL A 63 -4.17 5.38 -15.33
N ILE A 64 -5.34 5.03 -14.79
CA ILE A 64 -6.01 3.77 -15.06
C ILE A 64 -6.44 3.69 -16.54
N ASP A 65 -7.07 4.75 -17.06
CA ASP A 65 -7.51 4.81 -18.46
C ASP A 65 -6.34 4.65 -19.43
N VAL A 66 -5.17 5.23 -19.13
CA VAL A 66 -3.95 5.02 -19.93
C VAL A 66 -3.47 3.57 -19.83
N GLN A 67 -3.45 2.96 -18.65
CA GLN A 67 -2.98 1.59 -18.45
C GLN A 67 -3.88 0.54 -19.14
N LEU A 68 -5.19 0.77 -19.21
CA LEU A 68 -6.13 -0.14 -19.88
C LEU A 68 -6.05 -0.11 -21.41
N ASN A 69 -5.48 0.95 -21.99
CA ASN A 69 -5.34 1.14 -23.43
C ASN A 69 -3.94 0.80 -23.97
N LYS A 70 -3.08 0.20 -23.16
CA LYS A 70 -1.76 -0.32 -23.54
C LYS A 70 -1.84 -1.78 -23.98
#